data_AF-A0A4R5D5F5-F1
#
_entry.id   AF-A0A4R5D5F5-F1
#
_cell.length_a   1.000
_cell.length_b   1.000
_cell.length_c   1.000
_cell.angle_alpha   90.00
_cell.angle_beta   90.00
_cell.angle_gamma   90.00
#
_symmetry.space_group_name_H-M   'P 1'
#
loop_
_entity.id
_entity.type
_entity.pdbx_description
1 polymer ?
#
loop_
_entity_poly.entity_id
_entity_poly.type
_entity_poly.pdbx_seq_one_letter_code
_entity_poly.pdbx_strand_id
1 'polypeptide(L)'
;MTNNEKYPVYPELLSNSSENAALPLPSNRIQTFLVFAGLICPYCGKKSEYIDSSYIYRGQSYGMIYICKPCDAYVGVHKGTDKALGILANKELREAKKEAHFYFDQIARTGMINKIWTEYIPNLANRNKAYLWLSKQMDIDLELCHIGMFNVDQCKKVVEICRQFV
;
A
#
# COMPACT_ATOMS: atom_id res chain seq x y z
N MET A 1 -30.38 6.08 -19.85
CA MET A 1 -29.99 4.75 -20.38
C MET A 1 -28.48 4.70 -20.39
N THR A 2 -27.95 3.93 -19.44
CA THR A 2 -26.57 3.88 -18.99
C THR A 2 -25.73 2.97 -19.88
N ASN A 3 -24.63 3.48 -20.45
CA ASN A 3 -23.67 2.66 -21.20
C ASN A 3 -22.43 2.38 -20.34
N ASN A 4 -22.44 1.17 -19.77
CA ASN A 4 -21.34 0.25 -19.50
C ASN A 4 -19.92 0.80 -19.38
N GLU A 5 -19.47 0.89 -18.11
CA GLU A 5 -18.07 0.79 -17.73
C GLU A 5 -17.51 -0.59 -18.11
N LYS A 6 -16.47 -0.61 -18.94
CA LYS A 6 -15.64 -1.81 -19.18
C LYS A 6 -14.61 -1.90 -18.06
N TYR A 7 -14.82 -2.81 -17.11
CA TYR A 7 -13.73 -3.37 -16.30
C TYR A 7 -13.32 -4.72 -16.91
N PRO A 8 -12.01 -5.02 -17.05
CA PRO A 8 -11.56 -6.29 -17.62
C PRO A 8 -11.82 -7.45 -16.66
N VAL A 9 -12.35 -8.54 -17.23
CA VAL A 9 -12.54 -9.85 -16.59
C VAL A 9 -11.19 -10.57 -16.59
N TYR A 10 -10.74 -11.05 -15.42
CA TYR A 10 -9.53 -11.88 -15.30
C TYR A 10 -9.91 -13.34 -14.98
N PRO A 11 -9.22 -14.35 -15.55
CA PRO A 11 -9.51 -15.76 -15.31
C PRO A 11 -9.05 -16.24 -13.92
N GLU A 12 -9.81 -17.15 -13.31
CA GLU A 12 -9.46 -17.84 -12.06
C GLU A 12 -8.32 -18.85 -12.28
N LEU A 13 -7.30 -18.83 -11.43
CA LEU A 13 -6.34 -19.92 -11.28
C LEU A 13 -6.23 -20.32 -9.80
N LEU A 14 -6.42 -21.61 -9.55
CA LEU A 14 -6.49 -22.28 -8.25
C LEU A 14 -5.12 -22.82 -7.79
N SER A 15 -4.92 -22.73 -6.46
CA SER A 15 -4.21 -23.69 -5.56
C SER A 15 -2.66 -23.72 -5.64
N ASN A 16 -1.86 -23.81 -4.57
CA ASN A 16 -2.02 -24.28 -3.18
C ASN A 16 -0.88 -23.79 -2.25
N SER A 17 -1.19 -23.77 -0.94
CA SER A 17 -0.34 -24.01 0.26
C SER A 17 0.91 -23.15 0.58
N SER A 18 0.81 -22.32 1.62
CA SER A 18 1.51 -22.52 2.91
C SER A 18 1.05 -21.47 3.93
N GLU A 19 0.68 -21.92 5.12
CA GLU A 19 0.24 -21.10 6.25
C GLU A 19 1.40 -20.24 6.75
N ASN A 20 1.30 -18.91 6.56
CA ASN A 20 2.10 -17.93 7.27
C ASN A 20 1.22 -16.68 7.47
N ALA A 21 1.30 -16.08 8.65
CA ALA A 21 0.34 -15.15 9.23
C ALA A 21 0.15 -13.83 8.46
N ALA A 22 -0.50 -13.88 7.29
CA ALA A 22 -1.07 -12.72 6.64
C ALA A 22 -2.39 -12.36 7.33
N LEU A 23 -2.64 -11.07 7.58
CA LEU A 23 -4.01 -10.61 7.73
C LEU A 23 -4.79 -11.10 6.50
N PRO A 24 -5.84 -11.92 6.65
CA PRO A 24 -6.53 -12.49 5.51
C PRO A 24 -7.20 -11.33 4.76
N LEU A 25 -6.60 -10.91 3.64
CA LEU A 25 -7.32 -10.10 2.69
C LEU A 25 -8.52 -10.94 2.25
N PRO A 26 -9.74 -10.41 2.37
CA PRO A 26 -10.94 -11.18 2.11
C PRO A 26 -10.98 -11.61 0.63
N SER A 27 -11.29 -12.88 0.39
CA SER A 27 -11.40 -13.49 -0.95
C SER A 27 -12.43 -12.83 -1.86
N ASN A 28 -13.27 -11.93 -1.32
CA ASN A 28 -14.20 -11.10 -2.06
C ASN A 28 -13.50 -9.82 -2.56
N ARG A 29 -13.45 -9.63 -3.89
CA ARG A 29 -12.90 -8.42 -4.53
C ARG A 29 -13.49 -7.11 -4.00
N ILE A 30 -14.79 -7.06 -3.69
CA ILE A 30 -15.46 -5.86 -3.16
C ILE A 30 -14.87 -5.52 -1.79
N GLN A 31 -14.70 -6.53 -0.93
CA GLN A 31 -14.18 -6.31 0.41
C GLN A 31 -12.70 -5.89 0.38
N THR A 32 -11.91 -6.45 -0.53
CA THR A 32 -10.52 -6.02 -0.76
C THR A 32 -10.45 -4.55 -1.24
N PHE A 33 -11.32 -4.15 -2.18
CA PHE A 33 -11.40 -2.76 -2.62
C PHE A 33 -11.73 -1.81 -1.47
N LEU A 34 -12.69 -2.15 -0.61
CA LEU A 34 -13.07 -1.31 0.54
C LEU A 34 -11.93 -1.14 1.55
N VAL A 35 -11.07 -2.15 1.71
CA VAL A 35 -9.86 -2.07 2.53
C VAL A 35 -8.83 -1.13 1.90
N PHE A 36 -8.57 -1.24 0.59
CA PHE A 36 -7.64 -0.36 -0.13
C PHE A 36 -8.13 1.09 -0.23
N ALA A 37 -9.44 1.29 -0.29
CA ALA A 37 -10.07 2.61 -0.21
C ALA A 37 -10.05 3.20 1.21
N GLY A 38 -9.56 2.45 2.21
CA GLY A 38 -9.52 2.86 3.60
C GLY A 38 -10.90 2.93 4.27
N LEU A 39 -11.96 2.40 3.65
CA LEU A 39 -13.33 2.48 4.15
C LEU A 39 -13.65 1.38 5.18
N ILE A 40 -12.90 0.28 5.13
CA ILE A 40 -13.01 -0.84 6.06
C ILE A 40 -11.65 -1.08 6.73
N CYS A 41 -11.68 -1.28 8.05
CA CYS A 41 -10.53 -1.70 8.82
C CYS A 41 -10.13 -3.14 8.45
N PRO A 42 -8.89 -3.40 8.03
CA PRO A 42 -8.46 -4.76 7.68
C PRO A 42 -8.42 -5.68 8.91
N TYR A 43 -8.28 -5.13 10.13
CA TYR A 43 -8.12 -5.90 11.37
C TYR A 43 -9.45 -6.40 11.94
N CYS A 44 -10.46 -5.53 12.02
CA CYS A 44 -11.75 -5.88 12.64
C CYS A 44 -12.93 -5.94 11.65
N GLY A 45 -12.71 -5.62 10.37
CA GLY A 45 -13.74 -5.61 9.34
C GLY A 45 -14.80 -4.51 9.47
N LYS A 46 -14.70 -3.62 10.47
CA LYS A 46 -15.65 -2.52 10.69
C LYS A 46 -15.34 -1.31 9.81
N LYS A 47 -16.34 -0.47 9.57
CA LYS A 47 -16.19 0.80 8.87
C LYS A 47 -15.24 1.74 9.60
N SER A 48 -14.41 2.44 8.85
CA SER A 48 -13.59 3.53 9.34
C SER A 48 -14.39 4.83 9.49
N GLU A 49 -13.94 5.70 10.37
CA GLU A 49 -14.44 7.08 10.48
C GLU A 49 -13.53 8.02 9.66
N TYR A 50 -14.12 8.97 8.94
CA TYR A 50 -13.38 10.02 8.24
C TYR A 50 -13.32 11.27 9.11
N ILE A 51 -12.16 11.56 9.69
CA ILE A 51 -11.98 12.64 10.66
C ILE A 51 -10.70 13.43 10.42
N ASP A 52 -10.57 14.58 11.06
CA ASP A 52 -9.32 15.35 11.03
C ASP A 52 -8.23 14.66 11.87
N SER A 53 -6.99 14.67 11.36
CA SER A 53 -5.84 14.04 12.02
C SER A 53 -5.42 14.68 13.34
N SER A 54 -5.93 15.84 13.70
CA SER A 54 -5.75 16.43 15.04
C SER A 54 -6.14 15.49 16.18
N TYR A 55 -7.08 14.55 15.95
CA TYR A 55 -7.44 13.51 16.91
C TYR A 55 -6.24 12.63 17.33
N ILE A 56 -5.37 12.28 16.37
CA ILE A 56 -4.20 11.42 16.62
C ILE A 56 -2.94 12.24 16.96
N TYR A 57 -2.85 13.49 16.50
CA TYR A 57 -1.66 14.35 16.66
C TYR A 57 -1.85 15.48 17.68
N ARG A 58 -2.52 15.19 18.80
CA ARG A 58 -2.62 16.09 19.98
C ARG A 58 -3.11 17.51 19.62
N GLY A 59 -4.08 17.60 18.72
CA GLY A 59 -4.65 18.88 18.27
C GLY A 59 -4.04 19.45 17.00
N GLN A 60 -2.90 18.94 16.51
CA GLN A 60 -2.30 19.39 15.25
C GLN A 60 -2.95 18.72 14.04
N SER A 61 -3.56 19.51 13.16
CA SER A 61 -4.09 18.98 11.89
C SER A 61 -2.99 18.89 10.84
N TYR A 62 -2.92 17.74 10.17
CA TYR A 62 -2.20 17.48 8.92
C TYR A 62 -3.16 17.13 7.77
N GLY A 63 -4.46 17.40 7.96
CA GLY A 63 -5.53 17.02 7.03
C GLY A 63 -6.33 15.80 7.52
N MET A 64 -7.22 15.32 6.64
CA MET A 64 -8.17 14.26 6.97
C MET A 64 -7.54 12.87 6.91
N ILE A 65 -8.11 11.95 7.70
CA ILE A 65 -7.71 10.56 7.81
C ILE A 65 -8.95 9.66 7.85
N TYR A 66 -8.79 8.40 7.43
CA TYR A 66 -9.66 7.32 7.85
C TYR A 66 -9.08 6.66 9.08
N ILE A 67 -9.90 6.41 10.11
CA ILE A 67 -9.47 5.80 11.37
C ILE A 67 -10.41 4.70 11.83
N CYS A 68 -9.84 3.67 12.44
CA CYS A 68 -10.52 2.70 13.26
C CYS A 68 -9.93 2.80 14.68
N LYS A 69 -10.63 3.52 15.56
CA LYS A 69 -10.19 3.76 16.94
C LYS A 69 -9.95 2.47 17.74
N PRO A 70 -10.83 1.44 17.68
CA PRO A 70 -10.61 0.20 18.43
C PRO A 70 -9.33 -0.56 18.06
N CYS A 71 -8.86 -0.41 16.82
CA CYS A 71 -7.66 -1.09 16.33
C CYS A 71 -6.42 -0.20 16.34
N ASP A 72 -6.53 1.05 16.82
CA ASP A 72 -5.51 2.10 16.67
C ASP A 72 -4.95 2.17 15.24
N ALA A 73 -5.82 2.02 14.24
CA ALA A 73 -5.42 1.93 12.84
C ALA A 73 -5.92 3.13 12.06
N TYR A 74 -5.06 3.76 11.26
CA TYR A 74 -5.46 4.91 10.44
C TYR A 74 -4.66 5.01 9.15
N VAL A 75 -5.18 5.79 8.21
CA VAL A 75 -4.52 6.16 6.97
C VAL A 75 -4.89 7.58 6.56
N GLY A 76 -3.92 8.34 6.05
CA GLY A 76 -4.17 9.66 5.48
C GLY A 76 -4.85 9.60 4.11
N VAL A 77 -5.35 10.74 3.65
CA VAL A 77 -5.91 10.90 2.32
C VAL A 77 -5.09 11.86 1.46
N HIS A 78 -5.23 11.76 0.15
CA HIS A 78 -4.66 12.75 -0.76
C HIS A 78 -5.29 14.12 -0.51
N LYS A 79 -4.45 15.17 -0.45
CA LYS A 79 -4.87 16.55 -0.16
C LYS A 79 -6.02 16.99 -1.09
N GLY A 80 -7.08 17.51 -0.49
CA GLY A 80 -8.26 18.01 -1.22
C GLY A 80 -9.19 16.90 -1.74
N THR A 81 -8.98 15.65 -1.33
CA THR A 81 -9.82 14.51 -1.71
C THR A 81 -10.13 13.65 -0.49
N ASP A 82 -10.97 12.63 -0.67
CA ASP A 82 -11.24 11.54 0.26
C ASP A 82 -10.52 10.23 -0.14
N LYS A 83 -9.59 10.29 -1.11
CA LYS A 83 -8.88 9.09 -1.57
C LYS A 83 -7.79 8.70 -0.59
N ALA A 84 -7.89 7.52 0.01
CA ALA A 84 -6.88 7.01 0.94
C ALA A 84 -5.50 6.84 0.27
N LEU A 85 -4.44 7.11 1.04
CA LEU A 85 -3.04 6.88 0.62
C LEU A 85 -2.63 5.40 0.65
N GLY A 86 -3.50 4.54 1.19
CA GLY A 86 -3.25 3.12 1.42
C GLY A 86 -4.27 2.48 2.35
N ILE A 87 -3.92 1.32 2.90
CA ILE A 87 -4.73 0.66 3.94
C ILE A 87 -4.52 1.29 5.33
N LEU A 88 -5.54 1.20 6.19
CA LEU A 88 -5.43 1.55 7.60
C LEU A 88 -4.29 0.75 8.24
N ALA A 89 -3.37 1.46 8.90
CA ALA A 89 -2.21 0.86 9.55
C ALA A 89 -2.29 1.07 11.06
N ASN A 90 -2.25 -0.04 11.80
CA ASN A 90 -1.99 -0.05 13.24
C ASN A 90 -0.54 0.39 13.55
N LYS A 91 -0.19 0.54 14.82
CA LYS A 91 1.17 0.96 15.23
C LYS A 91 2.28 0.12 14.58
N GLU A 92 2.16 -1.21 14.61
CA GLU A 92 3.15 -2.11 14.02
C GLU A 92 3.32 -1.88 12.52
N LEU A 93 2.22 -1.82 11.77
CA LEU A 93 2.28 -1.60 10.33
C LEU A 93 2.78 -0.20 9.97
N ARG A 94 2.51 0.82 10.81
CA ARG A 94 3.07 2.17 10.61
C ARG A 94 4.59 2.17 10.70
N GLU A 95 5.17 1.49 11.70
CA GLU A 95 6.62 1.39 11.83
C GLU A 95 7.23 0.56 10.68
N ALA A 96 6.60 -0.55 10.30
CA ALA A 96 7.06 -1.36 9.17
C ALA A 96 7.05 -0.57 7.84
N LYS A 97 5.99 0.21 7.58
CA LYS A 97 5.91 1.10 6.40
C LYS A 97 6.97 2.19 6.43
N LYS A 98 7.26 2.76 7.60
CA LYS A 98 8.29 3.78 7.77
C LYS A 98 9.68 3.22 7.47
N GLU A 99 10.00 2.02 7.96
CA GLU A 99 11.26 1.35 7.66
C GLU A 99 11.37 0.97 6.16
N ALA A 100 10.31 0.41 5.59
CA ALA A 100 10.28 0.09 4.16
C ALA A 100 10.52 1.34 3.30
N HIS A 101 9.86 2.47 3.64
CA HIS A 101 10.09 3.75 2.97
C HIS A 101 11.53 4.25 3.12
N PHE A 102 12.14 4.10 4.30
CA PHE A 102 13.52 4.54 4.53
C PHE A 102 14.51 3.92 3.53
N TYR A 103 14.43 2.60 3.28
CA TYR A 103 15.30 1.95 2.30
C TYR A 103 14.84 2.17 0.86
N PHE A 104 13.54 2.03 0.59
CA PHE A 104 13.02 2.15 -0.78
C PHE A 104 13.19 3.56 -1.35
N ASP A 105 12.98 4.61 -0.56
CA ASP A 105 13.08 5.99 -1.05
C ASP A 105 14.51 6.36 -1.45
N GLN A 106 15.54 5.70 -0.90
CA GLN A 106 16.93 5.88 -1.33
C GLN A 106 17.16 5.36 -2.74
N ILE A 107 16.44 4.32 -3.16
CA ILE A 107 16.45 3.83 -4.54
C ILE A 107 15.55 4.70 -5.43
N ALA A 108 14.34 5.00 -4.98
CA ALA A 108 13.27 5.59 -5.77
C ALA A 108 13.41 7.10 -6.01
N ARG A 109 14.02 7.84 -5.07
CA ARG A 109 14.19 9.31 -5.17
C ARG A 109 15.56 9.71 -5.72
N THR A 110 16.48 8.76 -5.89
CA THR A 110 17.81 9.01 -6.43
C THR A 110 17.95 8.45 -7.84
N GLY A 111 19.14 8.56 -8.44
CA GLY A 111 19.48 7.88 -9.70
C GLY A 111 19.84 6.40 -9.54
N MET A 112 19.79 5.86 -8.31
CA MET A 112 20.27 4.50 -8.00
C MET A 112 19.47 3.43 -8.76
N ILE A 113 18.16 3.61 -8.95
CA ILE A 113 17.35 2.67 -9.73
C ILE A 113 17.88 2.45 -11.16
N ASN A 114 18.49 3.46 -11.78
CA ASN A 114 19.06 3.33 -13.13
C ASN A 114 20.37 2.53 -13.17
N LYS A 115 21.01 2.32 -12.01
CA LYS A 115 22.17 1.44 -11.85
C LYS A 115 21.77 0.01 -11.53
N ILE A 116 20.76 -0.17 -10.67
CA ILE A 116 20.26 -1.49 -10.24
C ILE A 116 19.48 -2.17 -11.36
N TRP A 117 18.65 -1.39 -12.07
CA TRP A 117 17.77 -1.92 -13.10
C TRP A 117 17.97 -1.16 -14.40
N THR A 118 18.76 -1.75 -15.28
CA THR A 118 19.26 -1.14 -16.52
C THR A 118 18.24 -1.10 -17.66
N GLU A 119 17.04 -1.64 -17.45
CA GLU A 119 15.95 -1.58 -18.41
C GLU A 119 15.59 -0.11 -18.72
N TYR A 120 15.72 0.29 -19.98
CA TYR A 120 15.36 1.63 -20.43
C TYR A 120 13.87 1.67 -20.79
N ILE A 121 13.15 2.56 -20.13
CA ILE A 121 11.72 2.80 -20.38
C ILE A 121 11.57 4.31 -20.64
N PRO A 122 11.21 4.72 -21.86
CA PRO A 122 11.13 6.12 -22.22
C PRO A 122 10.08 6.85 -21.36
N ASN A 123 10.42 8.06 -20.91
CA ASN A 123 9.55 8.94 -20.13
C ASN A 123 9.08 8.40 -18.76
N LEU A 124 9.73 7.36 -18.21
CA LEU A 124 9.39 6.83 -16.90
C LEU A 124 10.23 7.47 -15.79
N ALA A 125 9.57 8.15 -14.84
CA ALA A 125 10.25 8.73 -13.68
C ALA A 125 10.87 7.64 -12.78
N ASN A 126 12.02 7.96 -12.14
CA ASN A 126 12.76 7.02 -11.28
C ASN A 126 11.89 6.33 -10.22
N ARG A 127 10.94 7.06 -9.60
CA ARG A 127 10.03 6.50 -8.61
C ARG A 127 9.10 5.43 -9.19
N ASN A 128 8.53 5.69 -10.37
CA ASN A 128 7.66 4.73 -11.04
C ASN A 128 8.46 3.52 -11.53
N LYS A 129 9.68 3.77 -12.04
CA LYS A 129 10.62 2.71 -12.40
C LYS A 129 11.01 1.86 -11.19
N ALA A 130 11.21 2.46 -10.02
CA ALA A 130 11.53 1.75 -8.79
C ALA A 130 10.37 0.88 -8.30
N TYR A 131 9.12 1.35 -8.40
CA TYR A 131 7.97 0.50 -8.09
C TYR A 131 7.78 -0.64 -9.09
N LEU A 132 8.02 -0.40 -10.38
CA LEU A 132 7.99 -1.46 -11.39
C LEU A 132 9.09 -2.50 -11.18
N TRP A 133 10.29 -2.08 -10.80
CA TRP A 133 11.35 -2.99 -10.38
C TRP A 133 10.95 -3.79 -9.14
N LEU A 134 10.45 -3.10 -8.11
CA LEU A 134 10.05 -3.71 -6.85
C LEU A 134 8.93 -4.74 -7.06
N SER A 135 7.97 -4.48 -7.95
CA SER A 135 6.88 -5.39 -8.25
C SER A 135 7.40 -6.71 -8.82
N LYS A 136 8.40 -6.65 -9.71
CA LYS A 136 9.10 -7.84 -10.23
C LYS A 136 9.88 -8.59 -9.14
N GLN A 137 10.54 -7.87 -8.20
CA GLN A 137 11.27 -8.51 -7.10
C GLN A 137 10.32 -9.17 -6.08
N MET A 138 9.14 -8.60 -5.88
CA MET A 138 8.17 -9.08 -4.91
C MET A 138 7.23 -10.16 -5.47
N ASP A 139 7.16 -10.29 -6.79
CA ASP A 139 6.17 -11.09 -7.55
C ASP A 139 4.73 -10.65 -7.24
N ILE A 140 4.48 -9.34 -7.41
CA ILE A 140 3.18 -8.72 -7.16
C ILE A 140 2.81 -7.84 -8.36
N ASP A 141 1.53 -7.78 -8.70
CA ASP A 141 1.02 -6.87 -9.72
C ASP A 141 1.40 -5.42 -9.41
N LEU A 142 1.82 -4.68 -10.44
CA LEU A 142 2.26 -3.29 -10.30
C LEU A 142 1.20 -2.41 -9.62
N GLU A 143 -0.08 -2.63 -9.94
CA GLU A 143 -1.21 -1.86 -9.38
C GLU A 143 -1.36 -2.03 -7.86
N LEU A 144 -0.90 -3.16 -7.32
CA LEU A 144 -0.92 -3.48 -5.89
C LEU A 144 0.44 -3.23 -5.21
N CYS A 145 1.50 -3.04 -6.00
CA CYS A 145 2.87 -2.85 -5.53
C CYS A 145 3.14 -1.40 -5.08
N HIS A 146 2.45 -0.98 -4.01
CA HIS A 146 2.70 0.31 -3.36
C HIS A 146 2.82 0.10 -1.84
N ILE A 147 3.83 0.70 -1.19
CA ILE A 147 4.08 0.49 0.25
C ILE A 147 2.85 0.86 1.10
N GLY A 148 2.05 1.84 0.66
CA GLY A 148 0.77 2.18 1.28
C GLY A 148 -0.23 1.01 1.37
N MET A 149 -0.15 0.03 0.46
CA MET A 149 -1.04 -1.13 0.38
C MET A 149 -0.48 -2.38 1.08
N PHE A 150 0.78 -2.35 1.49
CA PHE A 150 1.46 -3.52 2.04
C PHE A 150 1.04 -3.83 3.48
N ASN A 151 1.07 -5.13 3.80
CA ASN A 151 1.06 -5.65 5.16
C ASN A 151 2.49 -5.66 5.76
N VAL A 152 2.61 -6.11 7.02
CA VAL A 152 3.88 -6.09 7.76
C VAL A 152 4.96 -6.94 7.06
N ASP A 153 4.61 -8.15 6.60
CA ASP A 153 5.58 -9.06 5.99
C ASP A 153 6.04 -8.58 4.62
N GLN A 154 5.13 -8.00 3.83
CA GLN A 154 5.47 -7.33 2.59
C GLN A 154 6.43 -6.15 2.84
N CYS A 155 6.19 -5.33 3.88
CA CYS A 155 7.11 -4.27 4.27
C CYS A 155 8.50 -4.81 4.65
N LYS A 156 8.57 -5.90 5.41
CA LYS A 156 9.85 -6.56 5.75
C LYS A 156 10.58 -7.06 4.50
N LYS A 157 9.87 -7.69 3.56
CA LYS A 157 10.42 -8.12 2.26
C LYS A 157 10.98 -6.93 1.46
N VAL A 158 10.31 -5.77 1.47
CA VAL A 158 10.85 -4.54 0.85
C VAL A 158 12.18 -4.14 1.48
N VAL A 159 12.29 -4.18 2.82
CA VAL A 159 13.53 -3.86 3.54
C VAL A 159 14.65 -4.83 3.14
N GLU A 160 14.38 -6.13 3.11
CA GLU A 160 15.36 -7.16 2.71
C GLU A 160 15.86 -6.96 1.27
N ILE A 161 14.97 -6.64 0.34
CA ILE A 161 15.32 -6.37 -1.05
C ILE A 161 16.15 -5.09 -1.16
N CYS A 162 15.69 -3.99 -0.56
CA CYS A 162 16.29 -2.68 -0.77
C CYS A 162 17.63 -2.50 -0.03
N ARG A 163 17.78 -3.08 1.16
CA ARG A 163 19.01 -2.99 1.98
C ARG A 163 20.26 -3.51 1.25
N GLN A 164 20.11 -4.37 0.24
CA GLN A 164 21.24 -4.90 -0.53
C GLN A 164 21.92 -3.83 -1.40
N PHE A 165 21.29 -2.69 -1.62
CA PHE A 165 21.77 -1.64 -2.54
C PHE A 165 22.08 -0.30 -1.89
N VAL A 166 21.78 -0.17 -0.59
CA VAL A 166 21.74 1.08 0.17
C VAL A 166 22.66 0.97 1.38
#